data_AF-B8BVA5-F1
#
_entry.id   AF-B8BVA5-F1
#
_cell.length_a   1.000
_cell.length_b   1.000
_cell.length_c   1.000
_cell.angle_alpha   90.00
_cell.angle_beta   90.00
_cell.angle_gamma   90.00
#
_symmetry.space_group_name_H-M   'P 1'
#
loop_
_entity.id
_entity.type
_entity.pdbx_description
1 polymer ?
#
loop_
_entity_poly.entity_id
_entity_poly.type
_entity_poly.pdbx_seq_one_letter_code
_entity_poly.pdbx_strand_id
1 'polypeptide(L)'
;MQTPFHTLNMTITNLIPIRVDAHNSDGTVRIIDTLLIDTTCLPISHVPRPRPHDGTTASTSAEERLKSMASDYSIPSLVAVNASHLTESILTDAEVYGAVRSSKHYLGGRLDLLSDTKLYMKIYGQISAQLSIALNVDKEQLLLNGSTLLGKSEESPMDTTISLNIESNVKEEGNSAPDGTTSTEQTKSSSNIIRIKLRLRQESIVVVDEFDYDVNTSGCEGCDPFSIANSIVQDLKLPLEFATSIAASIVEQIYGVQIRESLDGMELGVSRDVPAAYVVDVAKEGPSSTFSQMLLDSDLSSR
;
A
#
# COMPACT_ATOMS: atom_id res chain seq x y z
N MET A 1 -33.46 6.42 33.29
CA MET A 1 -33.54 5.42 32.21
C MET A 1 -32.39 5.71 31.26
N GLN A 2 -31.36 4.87 31.31
CA GLN A 2 -30.11 5.02 30.56
C GLN A 2 -30.25 4.19 29.29
N THR A 3 -30.30 4.83 28.13
CA THR A 3 -30.29 4.12 26.84
C THR A 3 -28.87 3.61 26.57
N PRO A 4 -28.68 2.31 26.26
CA PRO A 4 -27.37 1.79 25.91
C PRO A 4 -26.88 2.47 24.64
N PHE A 5 -25.67 3.04 24.70
CA PHE A 5 -24.96 3.48 23.52
C PHE A 5 -24.63 2.24 22.69
N HIS A 6 -25.28 2.08 21.55
CA HIS A 6 -24.84 1.15 20.53
C HIS A 6 -23.55 1.70 19.95
N THR A 7 -22.43 1.10 20.35
CA THR A 7 -21.16 1.25 19.66
C THR A 7 -21.38 0.79 18.23
N LEU A 8 -21.52 1.75 17.30
CA LEU A 8 -21.48 1.46 15.88
C LEU A 8 -20.07 0.96 15.60
N ASN A 9 -19.91 -0.36 15.57
CA ASN A 9 -18.72 -1.00 15.04
C ASN A 9 -18.53 -0.44 13.62
N MET A 10 -17.55 0.44 13.46
CA MET A 10 -17.20 1.00 12.16
C MET A 10 -16.84 -0.18 11.26
N THR A 11 -17.68 -0.37 10.25
CA THR A 11 -17.51 -1.32 9.17
C THR A 11 -16.14 -1.09 8.56
N ILE A 12 -15.29 -2.11 8.62
CA ILE A 12 -14.02 -2.17 7.92
C ILE A 12 -14.31 -1.86 6.45
N THR A 13 -13.89 -0.69 5.98
CA THR A 13 -14.03 -0.33 4.57
C THR A 13 -13.03 -1.17 3.81
N ASN A 14 -13.48 -1.99 2.86
CA ASN A 14 -12.62 -2.76 1.93
C ASN A 14 -11.85 -1.85 0.95
N LEU A 15 -11.69 -0.57 1.30
CA LEU A 15 -11.07 0.48 0.50
C LEU A 15 -9.59 0.55 0.85
N ILE A 16 -8.75 0.37 -0.17
CA ILE A 16 -7.31 0.39 -0.05
C ILE A 16 -6.78 1.54 -0.90
N PRO A 17 -6.05 2.50 -0.30
CA PRO A 17 -5.38 3.54 -1.05
C PRO A 17 -4.16 2.96 -1.76
N ILE A 18 -4.02 3.24 -3.05
CA ILE A 18 -2.82 2.97 -3.84
C ILE A 18 -2.23 4.29 -4.30
N ARG A 19 -1.02 4.60 -3.83
CA ARG A 19 -0.29 5.81 -4.24
C ARG A 19 0.62 5.52 -5.42
N VAL A 20 0.67 6.47 -6.35
CA VAL A 20 1.58 6.47 -7.50
C VAL A 20 2.40 7.75 -7.46
N ASP A 21 3.73 7.63 -7.54
CA ASP A 21 4.68 8.74 -7.71
C ASP A 21 5.78 8.29 -8.67
N ALA A 22 5.60 8.61 -9.94
CA ALA A 22 6.52 8.22 -11.00
C ALA A 22 6.87 9.41 -11.89
N HIS A 23 8.06 9.37 -12.48
CA HIS A 23 8.51 10.35 -13.46
C HIS A 23 9.04 9.64 -14.70
N ASN A 24 8.85 10.29 -15.85
CA ASN A 24 9.36 9.84 -17.14
C ASN A 24 10.89 9.84 -17.14
N SER A 25 11.52 9.21 -18.13
CA SER A 25 12.99 9.08 -18.18
C SER A 25 13.73 10.42 -18.09
N ASP A 26 13.13 11.46 -18.66
CA ASP A 26 13.77 12.77 -18.83
C ASP A 26 13.43 13.72 -17.67
N GLY A 27 12.59 13.27 -16.72
CA GLY A 27 12.14 14.06 -15.57
C GLY A 27 11.19 15.22 -15.91
N THR A 28 10.79 15.37 -17.18
CA THR A 28 9.90 16.44 -17.64
C THR A 28 8.45 16.26 -17.18
N VAL A 29 8.04 15.03 -16.90
CA VAL A 29 6.70 14.68 -16.44
C VAL A 29 6.81 13.88 -15.16
N ARG A 30 6.09 14.32 -14.12
CA ARG A 30 5.89 13.58 -12.87
C ARG A 30 4.39 13.38 -12.66
N ILE A 31 4.00 12.13 -12.48
CA ILE A 31 2.64 11.72 -12.16
C ILE A 31 2.60 11.40 -10.67
N ILE A 32 1.74 12.11 -9.95
CA ILE A 32 1.44 11.87 -8.54
C ILE A 32 -0.07 11.67 -8.46
N ASP A 33 -0.50 10.47 -8.11
CA ASP A 33 -1.92 10.13 -8.04
C ASP A 33 -2.20 9.18 -6.88
N THR A 34 -3.46 9.06 -6.48
CA THR A 34 -3.93 8.16 -5.43
C THR A 34 -5.26 7.53 -5.83
N LEU A 35 -5.25 6.21 -6.01
CA LEU A 35 -6.45 5.42 -6.29
C LEU A 35 -7.04 4.88 -4.99
N LEU A 36 -8.36 4.90 -4.84
CA LEU A 36 -9.05 4.17 -3.77
C LEU A 36 -9.72 2.94 -4.38
N ILE A 37 -9.25 1.75 -3.98
CA ILE A 37 -9.70 0.48 -4.54
C ILE A 37 -10.55 -0.26 -3.54
N ASP A 38 -11.79 -0.59 -3.92
CA ASP A 38 -12.59 -1.58 -3.21
C ASP A 38 -12.15 -2.99 -3.63
N THR A 39 -11.58 -3.78 -2.71
CA THR A 39 -11.09 -5.14 -3.02
C THR A 39 -12.20 -6.10 -3.43
N THR A 40 -13.46 -5.82 -3.03
CA THR A 40 -14.62 -6.62 -3.45
C THR A 40 -14.96 -6.43 -4.93
N CYS A 41 -14.42 -5.37 -5.54
CA CYS A 41 -14.59 -5.08 -6.96
C CYS A 41 -13.48 -5.69 -7.84
N LEU A 42 -12.58 -6.51 -7.27
CA LEU A 42 -11.51 -7.20 -8.00
C LEU A 42 -11.91 -8.65 -8.36
N PRO A 43 -11.54 -9.18 -9.55
CA PRO A 43 -10.90 -8.50 -10.68
C PRO A 43 -11.76 -7.40 -11.30
N ILE A 44 -11.11 -6.32 -11.75
CA ILE A 44 -11.68 -5.42 -12.75
C ILE A 44 -11.91 -6.28 -14.01
N SER A 45 -13.15 -6.73 -14.15
CA SER A 45 -13.52 -7.73 -15.15
C SER A 45 -13.51 -7.11 -16.54
N HIS A 46 -12.35 -7.08 -17.19
CA HIS A 46 -12.26 -6.88 -18.63
C HIS A 46 -12.41 -8.24 -19.28
N VAL A 47 -13.65 -8.75 -19.38
CA VAL A 47 -13.94 -9.72 -20.44
C VAL A 47 -13.52 -9.00 -21.73
N PRO A 48 -12.48 -9.46 -22.45
CA PRO A 48 -12.06 -8.81 -23.68
C PRO A 48 -13.29 -8.84 -24.57
N ARG A 49 -13.94 -7.68 -24.76
CA ARG A 49 -15.12 -7.62 -25.59
C ARG A 49 -14.65 -8.08 -26.96
N PRO A 50 -15.10 -9.25 -27.47
CA PRO A 50 -14.59 -9.78 -28.70
C PRO A 50 -14.76 -8.70 -29.75
N ARG A 51 -13.65 -8.24 -30.34
CA ARG A 51 -13.70 -7.22 -31.38
C ARG A 51 -14.56 -7.82 -32.50
N PRO A 52 -15.70 -7.20 -32.87
CA PRO A 52 -16.67 -7.80 -33.78
C PRO A 52 -16.19 -7.97 -35.24
N HIS A 53 -14.88 -7.85 -35.51
CA HIS A 53 -14.33 -7.79 -36.86
C HIS A 53 -13.53 -9.00 -37.33
N ASP A 54 -13.21 -9.97 -36.48
CA ASP A 54 -12.52 -11.19 -36.93
C ASP A 54 -13.55 -12.30 -37.18
N GLY A 55 -14.09 -12.30 -38.40
CA GLY A 55 -15.13 -13.22 -38.88
C GLY A 55 -14.70 -14.68 -39.04
N THR A 56 -14.14 -15.29 -38.00
CA THR A 56 -13.80 -16.73 -38.00
C THR A 56 -14.83 -17.50 -37.17
N THR A 57 -15.82 -18.04 -37.88
CA THR A 57 -16.88 -18.92 -37.39
C THR A 57 -16.32 -20.25 -36.88
N ALA A 58 -16.22 -20.40 -35.56
CA ALA A 58 -16.15 -21.71 -34.91
C ALA A 58 -17.03 -21.68 -33.64
N SER A 59 -18.17 -22.36 -33.73
CA SER A 59 -19.24 -22.46 -32.73
C SER A 59 -18.83 -23.32 -31.53
N THR A 60 -17.87 -22.86 -30.74
CA THR A 60 -17.68 -23.35 -29.36
C THR A 60 -18.71 -22.64 -28.48
N SER A 61 -19.48 -23.42 -27.71
CA SER A 61 -20.57 -22.91 -26.88
C SER A 61 -20.01 -21.91 -25.86
N ALA A 62 -20.70 -20.77 -25.69
CA ALA A 62 -20.26 -19.70 -24.80
C ALA A 62 -20.12 -20.16 -23.33
N GLU A 63 -20.83 -21.23 -22.94
CA GLU A 63 -20.77 -21.83 -21.61
C GLU A 63 -19.45 -22.59 -21.33
N GLU A 64 -18.88 -23.31 -22.31
CA GLU A 64 -17.60 -24.01 -22.09
C GLU A 64 -16.43 -23.04 -21.91
N ARG A 65 -16.46 -21.89 -22.61
CA ARG A 65 -15.45 -20.83 -22.44
C ARG A 65 -15.52 -20.17 -21.06
N LEU A 66 -16.70 -19.99 -20.48
CA LEU A 66 -16.85 -19.41 -19.15
C LEU A 66 -16.39 -20.37 -18.04
N LYS A 67 -16.62 -21.68 -18.20
CA LYS A 67 -16.14 -22.69 -17.24
C LYS A 67 -14.63 -22.88 -17.25
N SER A 68 -13.98 -22.79 -18.41
CA SER A 68 -12.51 -22.92 -18.50
C SER A 68 -11.76 -21.69 -17.99
N MET A 69 -12.39 -20.51 -17.89
CA MET A 69 -11.73 -19.32 -17.34
C MET A 69 -11.80 -19.24 -15.81
N ALA A 70 -12.71 -19.96 -15.16
CA ALA A 70 -12.95 -19.82 -13.72
C ALA A 70 -11.88 -20.52 -12.84
N SER A 71 -11.06 -21.43 -13.38
CA SER A 71 -10.14 -22.26 -12.58
C SER A 71 -8.72 -21.70 -12.43
N ASP A 72 -8.32 -20.69 -13.22
CA ASP A 72 -6.88 -20.41 -13.42
C ASP A 72 -6.40 -19.03 -12.92
N TYR A 73 -7.26 -18.26 -12.27
CA TYR A 73 -6.83 -16.96 -11.72
C TYR A 73 -6.11 -17.15 -10.37
N SER A 74 -4.80 -17.38 -10.44
CA SER A 74 -3.93 -17.21 -9.28
C SER A 74 -3.91 -15.74 -8.84
N ILE A 75 -3.74 -15.48 -7.54
CA ILE A 75 -3.62 -14.11 -6.99
C ILE A 75 -2.54 -13.29 -7.72
N PRO A 76 -1.34 -13.83 -8.03
CA PRO A 76 -0.34 -13.09 -8.81
C PRO A 76 -0.84 -12.69 -10.21
N SER A 77 -1.58 -13.57 -10.88
CA SER A 77 -2.18 -13.27 -12.19
C SER A 77 -3.23 -12.16 -12.07
N LEU A 78 -4.07 -12.24 -11.04
CA LEU A 78 -5.07 -11.21 -10.73
C LEU A 78 -4.41 -9.85 -10.47
N VAL A 79 -3.39 -9.81 -9.63
CA VAL A 79 -2.64 -8.57 -9.34
C VAL A 79 -2.01 -8.01 -10.62
N ALA A 80 -1.35 -8.85 -11.41
CA ALA A 80 -0.68 -8.42 -12.63
C ALA A 80 -1.65 -7.77 -13.63
N VAL A 81 -2.82 -8.39 -13.86
CA VAL A 81 -3.85 -7.87 -14.78
C VAL A 81 -4.43 -6.55 -14.27
N ASN A 82 -4.83 -6.47 -13.00
CA ASN A 82 -5.37 -5.23 -12.45
C ASN A 82 -4.33 -4.11 -12.43
N ALA A 83 -3.07 -4.40 -12.07
CA ALA A 83 -2.00 -3.42 -12.09
C ALA A 83 -1.76 -2.84 -13.49
N SER A 84 -1.80 -3.68 -14.54
CA SER A 84 -1.69 -3.19 -15.93
C SER A 84 -2.85 -2.27 -16.31
N HIS A 85 -4.10 -2.64 -15.98
CA HIS A 85 -5.28 -1.83 -16.31
C HIS A 85 -5.30 -0.49 -15.58
N LEU A 86 -4.98 -0.49 -14.29
CA LEU A 86 -4.90 0.74 -13.51
C LEU A 86 -3.77 1.65 -14.01
N THR A 87 -2.63 1.07 -14.41
CA THR A 87 -1.52 1.82 -15.01
C THR A 87 -1.95 2.49 -16.31
N GLU A 88 -2.61 1.75 -17.21
CA GLU A 88 -3.15 2.31 -18.45
C GLU A 88 -4.18 3.41 -18.18
N SER A 89 -5.07 3.20 -17.20
CA SER A 89 -6.09 4.18 -16.82
C SER A 89 -5.47 5.50 -16.32
N ILE A 90 -4.45 5.43 -15.45
CA ILE A 90 -3.75 6.62 -14.95
C ILE A 90 -3.05 7.36 -16.09
N LEU A 91 -2.32 6.62 -16.95
CA LEU A 91 -1.58 7.23 -18.06
C LEU A 91 -2.52 7.89 -19.06
N THR A 92 -3.59 7.19 -19.47
CA THR A 92 -4.58 7.75 -20.40
C THR A 92 -5.27 9.00 -19.85
N ASP A 93 -5.61 9.03 -18.57
CA ASP A 93 -6.18 10.23 -17.93
C ASP A 93 -5.17 11.39 -17.91
N ALA A 94 -3.91 11.10 -17.55
CA ALA A 94 -2.83 12.08 -17.56
C ALA A 94 -2.56 12.66 -18.97
N GLU A 95 -2.67 11.85 -20.03
CA GLU A 95 -2.55 12.32 -21.42
C GLU A 95 -3.67 13.27 -21.82
N VAL A 96 -4.92 12.99 -21.38
CA VAL A 96 -6.07 13.88 -21.62
C VAL A 96 -5.88 15.19 -20.87
N TYR A 97 -5.43 15.14 -19.62
CA TYR A 97 -5.20 16.33 -18.80
C TYR A 97 -4.02 17.19 -19.29
N GLY A 98 -2.98 16.54 -19.85
CA GLY A 98 -1.80 17.19 -20.42
C GLY A 98 -2.07 18.05 -21.67
N ALA A 99 -3.26 17.95 -22.28
CA ALA A 99 -3.61 18.69 -23.48
C ALA A 99 -3.76 20.22 -23.30
N VAL A 100 -3.71 20.75 -22.07
CA VAL A 100 -4.09 22.15 -21.79
C VAL A 100 -2.92 23.10 -21.49
N ARG A 101 -1.69 22.62 -21.30
CA ARG A 101 -0.54 23.52 -21.02
C ARG A 101 0.32 23.79 -22.25
N SER A 102 -0.20 24.63 -23.14
CA SER A 102 0.59 25.32 -24.17
C SER A 102 1.55 26.30 -23.49
N SER A 103 2.77 25.85 -23.18
CA SER A 103 3.89 26.76 -23.02
C SER A 103 4.36 27.20 -24.41
N LYS A 104 4.68 28.49 -24.59
CA LYS A 104 4.96 29.16 -25.88
C LYS A 104 6.00 28.48 -26.80
N HIS A 105 6.71 27.45 -26.34
CA HIS A 105 7.74 26.73 -27.09
C HIS A 105 7.47 25.24 -27.32
N TYR A 106 6.41 24.65 -26.74
CA TYR A 106 5.99 23.29 -27.07
C TYR A 106 4.79 23.36 -28.02
N LEU A 107 5.07 23.12 -29.30
CA LEU A 107 4.09 23.01 -30.37
C LEU A 107 3.11 21.85 -30.07
N GLY A 108 2.05 22.15 -29.30
CA GLY A 108 0.70 21.57 -29.37
C GLY A 108 0.52 20.08 -29.71
N GLY A 109 1.37 19.20 -29.18
CA GLY A 109 1.21 17.75 -29.31
C GLY A 109 0.54 17.15 -28.07
N ARG A 110 -0.27 16.10 -28.25
CA ARG A 110 -0.69 15.26 -27.13
C ARG A 110 0.56 14.67 -26.49
N LEU A 111 0.62 14.70 -25.16
CA LEU A 111 1.65 14.00 -24.40
C LEU A 111 1.42 12.50 -24.66
N ASP A 112 2.40 11.80 -25.25
CA ASP A 112 2.33 10.35 -25.46
C ASP A 112 3.06 9.66 -24.31
N LEU A 113 2.32 9.47 -23.21
CA LEU A 113 2.83 8.85 -21.99
C LEU A 113 2.76 7.32 -22.05
N LEU A 114 1.79 6.78 -22.80
CA LEU A 114 1.63 5.34 -22.99
C LEU A 114 2.83 4.72 -23.70
N SER A 115 3.47 5.44 -24.62
CA SER A 115 4.69 4.97 -25.29
C SER A 115 5.93 4.96 -24.37
N ASP A 116 5.91 5.65 -23.22
CA ASP A 116 7.02 5.61 -22.26
C ASP A 116 6.98 4.32 -21.42
N THR A 117 7.61 3.28 -21.96
CA THR A 117 7.77 1.98 -21.30
C THR A 117 8.41 2.04 -19.91
N LYS A 118 9.31 3.01 -19.65
CA LYS A 118 9.97 3.13 -18.34
C LYS A 118 9.01 3.73 -17.31
N LEU A 119 8.27 4.76 -17.69
CA LEU A 119 7.22 5.35 -16.85
C LEU A 119 6.14 4.31 -16.54
N TYR A 120 5.66 3.59 -17.58
CA TYR A 120 4.69 2.52 -17.43
C TYR A 120 5.16 1.49 -16.40
N MET A 121 6.37 0.96 -16.54
CA MET A 121 6.88 -0.08 -15.64
C MET A 121 7.07 0.41 -14.20
N LYS A 122 7.41 1.69 -13.99
CA LYS A 122 7.49 2.29 -12.65
C LYS A 122 6.11 2.35 -11.98
N ILE A 123 5.10 2.84 -12.68
CA ILE A 123 3.72 2.94 -12.16
C ILE A 123 3.16 1.53 -11.91
N TYR A 124 3.30 0.64 -12.89
CA TYR A 124 2.92 -0.76 -12.78
C TYR A 124 3.54 -1.44 -11.55
N GLY A 125 4.84 -1.26 -11.34
CA GLY A 125 5.54 -1.84 -10.19
C GLY A 125 5.00 -1.33 -8.85
N GLN A 126 4.69 -0.04 -8.74
CA GLN A 126 4.10 0.55 -7.54
C GLN A 126 2.70 0.01 -7.25
N ILE A 127 1.84 -0.07 -8.26
CA ILE A 127 0.47 -0.57 -8.12
C ILE A 127 0.47 -2.07 -7.80
N SER A 128 1.28 -2.85 -8.52
CA SER A 128 1.39 -4.30 -8.35
C SER A 128 1.89 -4.68 -6.94
N ALA A 129 2.90 -3.98 -6.42
CA ALA A 129 3.41 -4.20 -5.08
C ALA A 129 2.33 -3.93 -4.01
N GLN A 130 1.63 -2.80 -4.11
CA GLN A 130 0.59 -2.42 -3.15
C GLN A 130 -0.63 -3.36 -3.22
N LEU A 131 -1.08 -3.74 -4.43
CA LEU A 131 -2.15 -4.72 -4.63
C LEU A 131 -1.78 -6.12 -4.10
N SER A 132 -0.53 -6.54 -4.27
CA SER A 132 -0.07 -7.84 -3.76
C SER A 132 -0.18 -7.89 -2.23
N ILE A 133 0.22 -6.82 -1.55
CA ILE A 133 0.13 -6.73 -0.09
C ILE A 133 -1.34 -6.75 0.33
N ALA A 134 -2.15 -5.86 -0.26
CA ALA A 134 -3.58 -5.75 -0.02
C ALA A 134 -4.32 -7.10 -0.10
N LEU A 135 -4.15 -7.83 -1.20
CA LEU A 135 -4.88 -9.07 -1.44
C LEU A 135 -4.32 -10.28 -0.66
N ASN A 136 -3.06 -10.21 -0.22
CA ASN A 136 -2.49 -11.27 0.63
C ASN A 136 -2.88 -11.12 2.10
N VAL A 137 -3.02 -9.88 2.61
CA VAL A 137 -3.42 -9.61 4.01
C VAL A 137 -4.79 -10.21 4.32
N ASP A 138 -5.73 -10.15 3.37
CA ASP A 138 -7.08 -10.72 3.55
C ASP A 138 -7.07 -12.24 3.66
N LYS A 139 -6.11 -12.93 3.04
CA LYS A 139 -6.12 -14.41 3.01
C LYS A 139 -5.84 -15.00 4.39
N GLU A 140 -4.92 -14.42 5.15
CA GLU A 140 -4.62 -14.90 6.51
C GLU A 140 -5.74 -14.56 7.49
N GLN A 141 -6.34 -13.36 7.37
CA GLN A 141 -7.48 -12.97 8.22
C GLN A 141 -8.76 -13.77 7.90
N LEU A 142 -8.99 -14.14 6.64
CA LEU A 142 -10.09 -15.03 6.24
C LEU A 142 -9.88 -16.47 6.71
N LEU A 143 -8.64 -16.96 6.72
CA LEU A 143 -8.33 -18.31 7.23
C LEU A 143 -8.44 -18.39 8.76
N LEU A 144 -8.06 -17.34 9.49
CA LEU A 144 -8.23 -17.28 10.95
C LEU A 144 -9.71 -17.18 11.36
N ASN A 145 -10.52 -16.41 10.63
CA ASN A 145 -11.94 -16.25 10.95
C ASN A 145 -12.83 -17.40 10.43
N GLY A 146 -12.33 -18.21 9.49
CA GLY A 146 -13.03 -19.39 8.99
C GLY A 146 -13.01 -20.62 9.92
N SER A 147 -12.06 -20.70 10.88
CA SER A 147 -11.93 -21.87 11.77
C SER A 147 -12.72 -21.78 13.08
N THR A 148 -13.20 -20.61 13.48
CA THR A 148 -13.93 -20.43 14.75
C THR A 148 -15.45 -20.39 14.61
N LEU A 149 -15.99 -20.41 13.38
CA LEU A 149 -17.43 -20.32 13.09
C LEU A 149 -18.07 -21.64 12.62
N LEU A 150 -17.39 -22.77 12.82
CA LEU A 150 -17.98 -24.11 12.66
C LEU A 150 -18.04 -24.85 14.02
N GLY A 151 -18.63 -24.18 15.01
CA GLY A 151 -18.96 -24.74 16.31
C GLY A 151 -20.37 -25.34 16.32
N LYS A 152 -20.42 -26.68 16.26
CA LYS A 152 -21.42 -27.57 16.88
C LYS A 152 -22.90 -27.32 16.58
N SER A 153 -23.41 -27.99 15.54
CA SER A 153 -24.74 -28.60 15.61
C SER A 153 -24.59 -30.03 16.16
N GLU A 154 -25.16 -30.27 17.34
CA GLU A 154 -25.38 -31.61 17.88
C GLU A 154 -26.39 -32.40 17.01
N GLU A 155 -26.16 -33.72 16.96
CA GLU A 155 -27.06 -34.82 16.57
C GLU A 155 -27.40 -35.10 15.09
N SER A 156 -26.74 -36.12 14.51
CA SER A 156 -27.35 -37.44 14.20
C SER A 156 -26.49 -38.24 13.20
N PRO A 157 -26.34 -39.58 13.36
CA PRO A 157 -25.51 -40.40 12.49
C PRO A 157 -26.30 -40.92 11.29
N MET A 158 -25.86 -40.59 10.07
CA MET A 158 -26.07 -41.49 8.94
C MET A 158 -24.83 -41.55 8.07
N ASP A 159 -24.31 -42.78 7.96
CA ASP A 159 -23.31 -43.24 7.03
C ASP A 159 -23.61 -42.76 5.60
N THR A 160 -22.66 -42.05 4.99
CA THR A 160 -22.39 -42.18 3.56
C THR A 160 -20.92 -41.86 3.31
N THR A 161 -20.12 -42.92 3.26
CA THR A 161 -18.74 -42.93 2.82
C THR A 161 -18.65 -42.52 1.34
N ILE A 162 -18.06 -41.35 1.06
CA ILE A 162 -17.55 -41.01 -0.27
C ILE A 162 -16.04 -40.83 -0.14
N SER A 163 -15.31 -41.88 -0.51
CA SER A 163 -13.85 -41.88 -0.61
C SER A 163 -13.44 -41.16 -1.90
N LEU A 164 -12.78 -40.00 -1.79
CA LEU A 164 -11.99 -39.43 -2.87
C LEU A 164 -10.53 -39.86 -2.68
N ASN A 165 -10.13 -40.88 -3.44
CA ASN A 165 -8.74 -41.27 -3.62
C ASN A 165 -8.01 -40.19 -4.44
N ILE A 166 -7.07 -39.48 -3.81
CA ILE A 166 -6.00 -38.77 -4.51
C ILE A 166 -4.74 -39.61 -4.31
N GLU A 167 -4.39 -40.40 -5.33
CA GLU A 167 -3.15 -41.16 -5.39
C GLU A 167 -1.98 -40.20 -5.68
N SER A 168 -1.29 -39.74 -4.62
CA SER A 168 0.06 -39.19 -4.76
C SER A 168 1.05 -40.35 -4.70
N ASN A 169 1.53 -40.74 -5.87
CA ASN A 169 2.53 -41.79 -6.06
C ASN A 169 3.92 -41.25 -5.67
N VAL A 170 4.32 -41.45 -4.42
CA VAL A 170 5.71 -41.27 -3.97
C VAL A 170 6.25 -42.62 -3.55
N LYS A 171 7.28 -43.05 -4.27
CA LYS A 171 7.96 -44.33 -4.11
C LYS A 171 8.89 -44.24 -2.89
N GLU A 172 8.48 -44.85 -1.79
CA GLU A 172 9.33 -45.14 -0.63
C GLU A 172 10.16 -46.41 -0.86
N GLU A 173 11.44 -46.36 -0.50
CA GLU A 173 12.15 -47.50 0.09
C GLU A 173 12.93 -46.99 1.31
N GLY A 174 12.71 -47.61 2.48
CA GLY A 174 13.75 -47.73 3.49
C GLY A 174 13.43 -47.36 4.94
N ASN A 175 12.61 -48.19 5.61
CA ASN A 175 12.63 -48.56 7.04
C ASN A 175 13.56 -47.81 8.03
N SER A 176 12.98 -47.22 9.09
CA SER A 176 13.07 -47.73 10.48
C SER A 176 12.27 -46.87 11.47
N ALA A 177 11.64 -47.52 12.44
CA ALA A 177 10.72 -46.98 13.47
C ALA A 177 11.47 -46.65 14.80
N PRO A 178 10.78 -46.32 15.91
CA PRO A 178 10.44 -44.95 16.32
C PRO A 178 11.03 -44.60 17.70
N ASP A 179 11.29 -43.32 17.99
CA ASP A 179 11.38 -42.88 19.38
C ASP A 179 10.84 -41.47 19.56
N GLY A 180 10.05 -41.31 20.62
CA GLY A 180 9.24 -40.14 20.90
C GLY A 180 10.08 -38.98 21.40
N THR A 181 10.02 -37.86 20.71
CA THR A 181 10.27 -36.56 21.31
C THR A 181 9.39 -35.56 20.59
N THR A 182 8.41 -35.02 21.31
CA THR A 182 7.55 -33.92 20.89
C THR A 182 8.41 -32.69 20.64
N SER A 183 8.93 -32.56 19.43
CA SER A 183 9.54 -31.34 18.91
C SER A 183 8.41 -30.34 18.67
N THR A 184 8.29 -29.39 19.60
CA THR A 184 7.52 -28.16 19.40
C THR A 184 8.09 -27.50 18.14
N GLU A 185 7.33 -27.53 17.04
CA GLU A 185 7.65 -26.80 15.82
C GLU A 185 7.70 -25.32 16.15
N GLN A 186 8.90 -24.85 16.47
CA GLN A 186 9.20 -23.44 16.65
C GLN A 186 9.23 -22.85 15.24
N THR A 187 8.07 -22.45 14.75
CA THR A 187 7.91 -21.71 13.50
C THR A 187 8.75 -20.44 13.62
N LYS A 188 9.89 -20.43 12.91
CA LYS A 188 10.79 -19.29 12.82
C LYS A 188 10.09 -18.21 12.02
N SER A 189 9.28 -17.38 12.68
CA SER A 189 8.71 -16.19 12.08
C SER A 189 9.86 -15.24 11.74
N SER A 190 10.06 -14.99 10.44
CA SER A 190 10.95 -13.93 10.00
C SER A 190 10.32 -12.61 10.45
N SER A 191 10.98 -11.89 11.36
CA SER A 191 10.53 -10.58 11.83
C SER A 191 10.51 -9.60 10.66
N ASN A 192 9.34 -9.05 10.33
CA ASN A 192 9.15 -8.11 9.24
C ASN A 192 9.31 -6.69 9.78
N ILE A 193 10.54 -6.35 10.16
CA ILE A 193 10.87 -5.06 10.76
C ILE A 193 11.19 -4.06 9.66
N ILE A 194 10.46 -2.94 9.66
CA ILE A 194 10.67 -1.81 8.78
C ILE A 194 11.20 -0.61 9.59
N ARG A 195 12.12 0.16 9.00
CA ARG A 195 12.58 1.41 9.61
C ARG A 195 11.64 2.54 9.21
N ILE A 196 10.96 3.14 10.19
CA ILE A 196 10.11 4.32 10.01
C ILE A 196 10.94 5.57 10.28
N LYS A 197 10.88 6.53 9.35
CA LYS A 197 11.48 7.86 9.50
C LYS A 197 10.38 8.90 9.48
N LEU A 198 10.24 9.69 10.53
CA LEU A 198 9.31 10.83 10.58
C LEU A 198 10.08 12.11 10.28
N ARG A 199 9.59 12.88 9.32
CA ARG A 199 10.10 14.22 8.98
C ARG A 199 8.93 15.10 8.60
N LEU A 200 8.19 15.54 9.61
CA LEU A 200 6.95 16.32 9.43
C LEU A 200 7.20 17.77 9.81
N ARG A 201 6.70 18.69 8.99
CA ARG A 201 6.67 20.12 9.29
C ARG A 201 5.25 20.62 9.12
N GLN A 202 4.68 21.14 10.19
CA GLN A 202 3.38 21.79 10.16
C GLN A 202 3.49 23.06 11.01
N GLU A 203 3.20 24.19 10.38
CA GLU A 203 3.38 25.53 10.94
C GLU A 203 4.85 25.80 11.37
N SER A 204 5.07 26.06 12.67
CA SER A 204 6.38 26.37 13.29
C SER A 204 7.03 25.16 13.96
N ILE A 205 6.41 23.97 13.86
CA ILE A 205 6.87 22.76 14.53
C ILE A 205 7.46 21.80 13.49
N VAL A 206 8.64 21.29 13.79
CA VAL A 206 9.32 20.25 13.02
C VAL A 206 9.48 19.01 13.90
N VAL A 207 8.94 17.89 13.44
CA VAL A 207 9.03 16.58 14.08
C VAL A 207 9.98 15.73 13.25
N VAL A 208 11.10 15.32 13.86
CA VAL A 208 12.11 14.45 13.25
C VAL A 208 12.35 13.28 14.19
N ASP A 209 11.97 12.09 13.76
CA ASP A 209 12.12 10.87 14.56
C ASP A 209 12.46 9.66 13.67
N GLU A 210 13.03 8.62 14.24
CA GLU A 210 13.39 7.39 13.53
C GLU A 210 13.29 6.18 14.47
N PHE A 211 12.45 5.20 14.12
CA PHE A 211 12.25 3.99 14.91
C PHE A 211 12.04 2.74 14.03
N ASP A 212 12.23 1.57 14.62
CA ASP A 212 11.95 0.28 13.98
C ASP A 212 10.51 -0.16 14.32
N TYR A 213 9.74 -0.56 13.31
CA TYR A 213 8.36 -1.01 13.44
C TYR A 213 8.24 -2.46 12.95
N ASP A 214 7.68 -3.35 13.76
CA ASP A 214 7.43 -4.73 13.36
C ASP A 214 6.03 -4.87 12.77
N VAL A 215 5.94 -5.07 11.46
CA VAL A 215 4.68 -5.20 10.72
C VAL A 215 3.85 -6.37 11.24
N ASN A 216 4.48 -7.43 11.76
CA ASN A 216 3.75 -8.58 12.29
C ASN A 216 3.01 -8.26 13.61
N THR A 217 3.34 -7.15 14.27
CA THR A 217 2.66 -6.70 15.49
C THR A 217 1.48 -5.76 15.19
N SER A 218 1.22 -5.44 13.92
CA SER A 218 0.07 -4.62 13.54
C SER A 218 -1.22 -5.36 13.93
N GLY A 219 -2.02 -4.77 14.83
CA GLY A 219 -3.24 -5.38 15.36
C GLY A 219 -3.17 -5.76 16.85
N CYS A 220 -1.98 -5.74 17.47
CA CYS A 220 -1.87 -5.73 18.92
C CYS A 220 -2.31 -4.36 19.47
N GLU A 221 -3.00 -4.36 20.62
CA GLU A 221 -3.44 -3.14 21.29
C GLU A 221 -2.23 -2.23 21.59
N GLY A 222 -2.27 -0.98 21.12
CA GLY A 222 -1.20 -0.01 21.31
C GLY A 222 -0.09 -0.05 20.25
N CYS A 223 -0.06 -1.05 19.36
CA CYS A 223 0.94 -1.18 18.30
C CYS A 223 0.46 -0.67 16.94
N ASP A 224 -0.80 -0.24 16.80
CA ASP A 224 -1.29 0.33 15.55
C ASP A 224 -0.68 1.73 15.29
N PRO A 225 -0.56 2.16 14.03
CA PRO A 225 0.02 3.45 13.67
C PRO A 225 -0.61 4.65 14.37
N PHE A 226 -1.92 4.61 14.69
CA PHE A 226 -2.59 5.70 15.40
C PHE A 226 -2.23 5.71 16.88
N SER A 227 -2.15 4.55 17.54
CA SER A 227 -1.69 4.45 18.93
C SER A 227 -0.26 4.96 19.08
N ILE A 228 0.64 4.58 18.17
CA ILE A 228 2.03 5.08 18.16
C ILE A 228 2.05 6.59 17.94
N ALA A 229 1.31 7.09 16.94
CA ALA A 229 1.23 8.53 16.67
C ALA A 229 0.71 9.32 17.87
N ASN A 230 -0.33 8.82 18.56
CA ASN A 230 -0.86 9.44 19.76
C ASN A 230 0.15 9.45 20.91
N SER A 231 0.93 8.36 21.09
CA SER A 231 2.02 8.32 22.07
C SER A 231 3.06 9.40 21.75
N ILE A 232 3.54 9.47 20.51
CA ILE A 232 4.51 10.48 20.07
C ILE A 232 3.99 11.89 20.32
N VAL A 233 2.72 12.16 19.99
CA VAL A 233 2.09 13.47 20.24
C VAL A 233 2.04 13.80 21.73
N GLN A 234 1.68 12.84 22.59
CA GLN A 234 1.63 13.04 24.03
C GLN A 234 3.02 13.27 24.63
N ASP A 235 3.99 12.45 24.23
CA ASP A 235 5.37 12.49 24.73
C ASP A 235 6.07 13.80 24.35
N LEU A 236 5.87 14.26 23.11
CA LEU A 236 6.43 15.50 22.59
C LEU A 236 5.55 16.73 22.87
N LYS A 237 4.41 16.55 23.55
CA LYS A 237 3.41 17.61 23.85
C LYS A 237 2.98 18.40 22.61
N LEU A 238 2.76 17.70 21.50
CA LEU A 238 2.34 18.27 20.23
C LEU A 238 0.81 18.51 20.20
N PRO A 239 0.31 19.37 19.32
CA PRO A 239 -1.12 19.45 19.02
C PRO A 239 -1.65 18.12 18.53
N LEU A 240 -2.86 17.73 18.94
CA LEU A 240 -3.47 16.43 18.58
C LEU A 240 -3.63 16.25 17.06
N GLU A 241 -3.69 17.35 16.31
CA GLU A 241 -3.76 17.37 14.85
C GLU A 241 -2.55 16.67 14.19
N PHE A 242 -1.39 16.65 14.85
CA PHE A 242 -0.20 15.94 14.36
C PHE A 242 -0.37 14.42 14.35
N ALA A 243 -1.25 13.87 15.19
CA ALA A 243 -1.43 12.41 15.28
C ALA A 243 -1.85 11.82 13.93
N THR A 244 -2.72 12.51 13.19
CA THR A 244 -3.15 12.07 11.86
C THR A 244 -2.01 12.11 10.85
N SER A 245 -1.20 13.17 10.85
CA SER A 245 -0.06 13.30 9.93
C SER A 245 1.05 12.28 10.24
N ILE A 246 1.33 12.02 11.52
CA ILE A 246 2.28 10.99 11.96
C ILE A 246 1.77 9.61 11.56
N ALA A 247 0.52 9.27 11.90
CA ALA A 247 -0.07 7.97 11.56
C ALA A 247 -0.06 7.73 10.05
N ALA A 248 -0.43 8.73 9.25
CA ALA A 248 -0.38 8.65 7.79
C ALA A 248 1.05 8.39 7.28
N SER A 249 2.05 9.08 7.83
CA SER A 249 3.46 8.89 7.46
C SER A 249 4.00 7.50 7.83
N ILE A 250 3.56 6.93 8.95
CA ILE A 250 3.88 5.56 9.35
C ILE A 250 3.26 4.57 8.36
N VAL A 251 1.96 4.71 8.08
CA VAL A 251 1.21 3.84 7.16
C VAL A 251 1.81 3.87 5.76
N GLU A 252 2.12 5.06 5.24
CA GLU A 252 2.76 5.22 3.94
C GLU A 252 4.07 4.43 3.82
N GLN A 253 4.92 4.50 4.85
CA GLN A 253 6.18 3.76 4.86
C GLN A 253 5.98 2.25 5.02
N ILE A 254 4.97 1.80 5.78
CA ILE A 254 4.56 0.37 5.84
C ILE A 254 4.22 -0.16 4.44
N TYR A 255 3.53 0.64 3.62
CA TYR A 255 3.17 0.27 2.24
C TYR A 255 4.27 0.58 1.21
N GLY A 256 5.50 0.88 1.65
CA GLY A 256 6.67 1.02 0.78
C GLY A 256 6.82 2.40 0.13
N VAL A 257 6.09 3.41 0.60
CA VAL A 257 6.30 4.80 0.17
C VAL A 257 7.62 5.29 0.76
N GLN A 258 8.61 5.48 -0.09
CA GLN A 258 9.87 6.10 0.32
C GLN A 258 9.62 7.59 0.58
N ILE A 259 9.84 8.03 1.82
CA ILE A 259 9.92 9.45 2.13
C ILE A 259 11.19 9.98 1.45
N ARG A 260 11.00 10.61 0.29
CA ARG A 260 12.08 11.27 -0.42
C ARG A 260 12.65 12.36 0.48
N GLU A 261 13.97 12.40 0.58
CA GLU A 261 14.75 13.36 1.37
C GLU A 261 14.66 14.78 0.77
N SER A 262 13.48 15.30 0.48
CA SER A 262 13.31 16.70 0.07
C SER A 262 13.28 17.62 1.28
N LEU A 263 14.36 17.58 2.07
CA LEU A 263 14.72 18.57 3.10
C LEU A 263 16.15 19.09 2.88
N ASP A 264 16.69 18.94 1.67
CA ASP A 264 18.00 19.46 1.23
C ASP A 264 18.15 21.00 1.33
N GLY A 265 17.13 21.72 1.81
CA GLY A 265 17.20 23.14 2.14
C GLY A 265 17.29 23.46 3.65
N MET A 266 17.32 22.45 4.53
CA MET A 266 17.35 22.62 5.99
C MET A 266 18.59 22.02 6.66
N GLU A 267 19.73 21.93 5.95
CA GLU A 267 21.03 21.76 6.61
C GLU A 267 21.42 23.04 7.38
N LEU A 268 20.62 23.43 8.37
CA LEU A 268 21.10 24.25 9.47
C LEU A 268 21.99 23.32 10.29
N GLY A 269 23.29 23.58 10.27
CA GLY A 269 24.35 22.80 10.94
C GLY A 269 24.19 22.75 12.46
N VAL A 270 23.19 22.02 12.93
CA VAL A 270 22.93 21.79 14.36
C VAL A 270 23.51 20.43 14.72
N SER A 271 24.53 20.46 15.58
CA SER A 271 25.19 19.27 16.13
C SER A 271 24.18 18.35 16.84
N ARG A 272 24.37 17.04 16.69
CA ARG A 272 23.44 15.92 16.98
C ARG A 272 23.03 15.70 18.46
N ASP A 273 23.02 16.71 19.30
CA ASP A 273 22.84 16.54 20.76
C ASP A 273 21.55 17.18 21.33
N VAL A 274 20.51 17.37 20.50
CA VAL A 274 19.30 18.13 20.88
C VAL A 274 18.02 17.27 20.69
N PRO A 275 16.97 17.42 21.53
CA PRO A 275 15.78 16.56 21.53
C PRO A 275 15.01 16.50 20.19
N ALA A 276 14.30 15.38 19.96
CA ALA A 276 13.58 14.99 18.74
C ALA A 276 12.46 15.96 18.24
N ALA A 277 12.15 17.00 19.00
CA ALA A 277 11.21 18.05 18.61
C ALA A 277 11.83 19.42 18.89
N TYR A 278 12.02 20.21 17.84
CA TYR A 278 12.45 21.60 17.94
C TYR A 278 11.23 22.50 17.76
N VAL A 279 10.85 23.20 18.82
CA VAL A 279 9.88 24.30 18.74
C VAL A 279 10.66 25.53 18.30
N VAL A 280 10.43 25.98 17.07
CA VAL A 280 11.01 27.23 16.58
C VAL A 280 10.32 28.39 17.29
N ASP A 281 11.04 29.10 18.15
CA ASP A 281 10.52 30.31 18.80
C ASP A 281 10.48 31.47 17.78
N VAL A 282 9.30 31.66 17.18
CA VAL A 282 9.03 32.69 16.16
C VAL A 282 9.32 34.11 16.69
N ALA A 283 9.25 34.34 18.02
CA ALA A 283 9.57 35.64 18.60
C ALA A 283 11.08 35.92 18.57
N LYS A 284 11.91 34.87 18.57
CA LYS A 284 13.37 34.97 18.59
C LYS A 284 13.98 34.84 17.20
N GLU A 285 13.40 34.01 16.33
CA GLU A 285 13.89 33.78 14.96
C GLU A 285 13.19 34.65 13.90
N GLY A 286 12.18 35.42 14.30
CA GLY A 286 11.43 36.32 13.42
C GLY A 286 10.32 35.61 12.63
N PRO A 287 9.41 36.37 12.00
CA PRO A 287 8.34 35.81 11.20
C PRO A 287 8.92 35.05 9.97
N SER A 288 8.20 34.04 9.49
CA SER A 288 8.63 33.18 8.36
C SER A 288 8.97 33.96 7.08
N SER A 289 8.43 35.17 6.91
CA SER A 289 8.79 36.08 5.83
C SER A 289 10.23 36.58 5.89
N THR A 290 10.80 36.75 7.08
CA THR A 290 12.19 37.17 7.29
C THR A 290 13.16 36.08 6.86
N PHE A 291 12.79 34.81 7.02
CA PHE A 291 13.59 33.67 6.58
C PHE A 291 13.67 33.59 5.05
N SER A 292 12.56 33.80 4.35
CA SER A 292 12.54 33.88 2.89
C SER A 292 13.41 35.02 2.35
N GLN A 293 13.52 36.12 3.10
CA GLN A 293 14.33 37.27 2.73
C GLN A 293 15.82 37.00 2.95
N MET A 294 16.20 36.34 4.05
CA MET A 294 17.58 35.89 4.26
C MET A 294 18.04 34.89 3.20
N LEU A 295 17.15 34.01 2.74
CA LEU A 295 17.46 33.03 1.68
C LEU A 295 17.76 33.71 0.33
N LEU A 296 17.02 34.79 0.02
CA LEU A 296 17.22 35.57 -1.21
C LEU A 296 18.46 36.47 -1.13
N ASP A 297 18.80 36.98 0.06
CA ASP A 297 19.98 37.83 0.25
C ASP A 297 21.30 37.02 0.25
N SER A 298 21.26 35.74 0.64
CA SER A 298 22.45 34.87 0.57
C SER A 298 22.97 34.61 -0.85
N ASP A 299 22.11 34.69 -1.87
CA ASP A 299 22.51 34.53 -3.28
C ASP A 299 23.20 35.79 -3.85
N LEU A 300 22.98 36.96 -3.27
CA LEU A 300 23.57 38.22 -3.73
C LEU A 300 24.98 38.47 -3.18
N SER A 301 25.38 37.80 -2.10
CA SER A 301 26.69 37.97 -1.47
C SER A 301 27.82 37.12 -2.10
N SER A 302 27.53 36.33 -3.14
CA SER A 302 28.50 35.46 -3.81
C SER A 302 28.99 35.96 -5.20
N ARG A 303 28.71 37.22 -5.54
CA ARG A 303 29.26 37.92 -6.71
C ARG A 303 30.16 39.07 -6.31
#